data_AF-Q8ZZ35-F1
#
_entry.id   AF-Q8ZZ35-F1
#
_cell.length_a   1.000
_cell.length_b   1.000
_cell.length_c   1.000
_cell.angle_alpha   90.00
_cell.angle_beta   90.00
_cell.angle_gamma   90.00
#
_symmetry.space_group_name_H-M   'P 1'
#
loop_
_entity.id
_entity.type
_entity.pdbx_description
1 polymer ?
#
loop_
_entity_poly.entity_id
_entity_poly.type
_entity_poly.pdbx_seq_one_letter_code
_entity_poly.pdbx_strand_id
1 'polypeptide(L)'
;MVHIPQRARPARRISSTRVKLLLLGFAVLLLALGLAPIIPYYLPKGDYEQANATANPPLKQLRIIYFDSLYVDFPNRELLNLVKLLKIVHNVSVYLGENATVAQLMEIIRSGNFDVLIIRAHSAPMETGSPFEKGIAIFGERADEEKYFIEQLAGLVRRARPLWGVGVYYALTPLEFEGLNFSNKIVILLSCGGFDDYMQGVIAGGGGIYASWTGFVSVEENDKVAKSILTNLLNGRHPLYGVIGVVDSQYGSKFLAAAPRRNTAQ
;
A
#
# COMPACT_ATOMS: atom_id res chain seq x y z
N MET A 1 -61.46 -53.46 -9.44
CA MET A 1 -60.40 -52.43 -9.43
C MET A 1 -60.02 -52.15 -10.87
N VAL A 2 -60.32 -50.95 -11.39
CA VAL A 2 -60.07 -50.56 -12.78
C VAL A 2 -58.70 -49.86 -12.85
N HIS A 3 -57.78 -50.39 -13.65
CA HIS A 3 -56.44 -49.83 -13.84
C HIS A 3 -56.51 -48.72 -14.90
N ILE A 4 -56.30 -47.47 -14.48
CA ILE A 4 -56.25 -46.31 -15.38
C ILE A 4 -54.80 -46.14 -15.85
N PRO A 5 -54.50 -46.27 -17.15
CA PRO A 5 -53.14 -46.09 -17.66
C PRO A 5 -52.71 -44.62 -17.58
N GLN A 6 -51.54 -44.37 -16.97
CA GLN A 6 -50.94 -43.04 -16.92
C GLN A 6 -50.52 -42.62 -18.33
N ARG A 7 -51.17 -41.58 -18.87
CA ARG A 7 -50.78 -40.96 -20.13
C ARG A 7 -49.39 -40.34 -20.00
N ALA A 8 -48.47 -40.78 -20.85
CA ALA A 8 -47.15 -40.18 -21.00
C ALA A 8 -47.29 -38.68 -21.36
N ARG A 9 -46.62 -37.82 -20.59
CA ARG A 9 -46.59 -36.37 -20.87
C ARG A 9 -45.77 -36.12 -22.14
N PRO A 10 -46.25 -35.32 -23.10
CA PRO A 10 -45.50 -35.02 -24.31
C PRO A 10 -44.20 -34.28 -23.99
N ALA A 11 -43.09 -34.74 -24.58
CA ALA A 11 -41.80 -34.10 -24.43
C ALA A 11 -41.89 -32.64 -24.89
N ARG A 12 -41.63 -31.71 -23.98
CA ARG A 12 -41.75 -30.27 -24.22
C ARG A 12 -40.67 -29.86 -25.22
N ARG A 13 -41.05 -29.66 -26.48
CA ARG A 13 -40.17 -29.24 -27.57
C ARG A 13 -39.60 -27.86 -27.25
N ILE A 14 -38.35 -27.82 -26.79
CA ILE A 14 -37.65 -26.57 -26.49
C ILE A 14 -37.45 -25.84 -27.82
N SER A 15 -37.99 -24.62 -27.93
CA SER A 15 -37.84 -23.80 -29.13
C SER A 15 -36.36 -23.51 -29.39
N SER A 16 -35.90 -23.70 -30.62
CA SER A 16 -34.51 -23.46 -31.04
C SER A 16 -34.00 -22.06 -30.68
N THR A 17 -34.89 -21.06 -30.58
CA THR A 17 -34.57 -19.70 -30.14
C THR A 17 -34.02 -19.64 -28.72
N ARG A 18 -34.57 -20.42 -27.78
CA ARG A 18 -34.14 -20.44 -26.37
C ARG A 18 -32.76 -21.10 -26.22
N VAL A 19 -32.49 -22.12 -27.02
CA VAL A 19 -31.17 -22.78 -27.05
C VAL A 19 -30.10 -21.82 -27.60
N LYS A 20 -30.41 -21.08 -28.67
CA LYS A 20 -29.50 -20.06 -29.22
C LYS A 20 -29.20 -18.94 -28.22
N LEU A 21 -30.19 -18.49 -27.45
CA LEU A 21 -30.00 -17.44 -26.45
C LEU A 21 -29.10 -17.90 -25.30
N LEU A 22 -29.28 -19.15 -24.83
CA LEU A 22 -28.43 -19.73 -23.77
C LEU A 22 -26.99 -19.92 -24.24
N LEU A 23 -26.78 -20.39 -25.48
CA LEU A 23 -25.44 -20.54 -26.05
C LEU A 23 -24.74 -19.18 -26.22
N LEU A 24 -25.47 -18.15 -26.65
CA LEU A 24 -24.92 -16.80 -26.76
C LEU A 24 -24.51 -16.23 -25.39
N GLY A 25 -25.37 -16.40 -24.37
CA GLY A 25 -25.05 -15.97 -23.01
C GLY A 25 -23.83 -16.69 -22.44
N PHE A 26 -23.70 -17.99 -22.68
CA PHE A 26 -22.55 -18.78 -22.26
C PHE A 26 -21.26 -18.35 -22.96
N ALA A 27 -21.31 -18.05 -24.27
CA ALA A 27 -20.16 -17.55 -25.02
C ALA A 27 -19.68 -16.18 -24.50
N VAL A 28 -20.59 -15.26 -24.19
CA VAL A 28 -20.26 -13.95 -23.60
C VAL A 28 -19.64 -14.11 -22.22
N LEU A 29 -20.16 -15.02 -21.38
CA LEU A 29 -19.60 -15.31 -20.06
C LEU A 29 -18.17 -15.86 -20.15
N LEU A 30 -17.92 -16.79 -21.09
CA LEU A 30 -16.56 -17.32 -21.33
C LEU A 30 -15.59 -16.25 -21.83
N LEU A 31 -16.06 -15.33 -22.68
CA LEU A 31 -15.28 -14.17 -23.12
C LEU A 31 -14.97 -13.22 -21.95
N ALA A 32 -15.95 -12.93 -21.09
CA ALA A 32 -15.76 -12.09 -19.91
C ALA A 32 -14.77 -12.72 -18.91
N LEU A 33 -14.87 -14.04 -18.68
CA LEU A 33 -13.96 -14.78 -17.79
C LEU A 33 -12.55 -14.93 -18.38
N GLY A 34 -12.42 -15.08 -19.70
CA GLY A 34 -11.13 -15.14 -20.40
C GLY A 34 -10.42 -13.79 -20.47
N LEU A 35 -11.17 -12.69 -20.51
CA LEU A 35 -10.62 -11.32 -20.51
C LEU A 35 -10.37 -10.77 -19.09
N ALA A 36 -11.08 -11.24 -18.06
CA ALA A 36 -10.90 -10.81 -16.67
C ALA A 36 -9.44 -10.85 -16.15
N PRO A 37 -8.60 -11.88 -16.44
CA PRO A 37 -7.20 -11.87 -16.04
C PRO A 37 -6.30 -10.99 -16.93
N ILE A 38 -6.79 -10.54 -18.09
CA ILE A 38 -6.04 -9.67 -19.03
C ILE A 38 -6.25 -8.18 -18.69
N ILE A 39 -7.39 -7.82 -18.09
CA ILE A 39 -7.70 -6.43 -17.71
C ILE A 39 -6.63 -5.78 -16.80
N PRO A 40 -6.08 -6.43 -15.75
CA PRO A 40 -5.02 -5.80 -14.96
C PRO A 40 -3.68 -5.66 -15.70
N TYR A 41 -3.48 -6.36 -16.82
CA TYR A 41 -2.28 -6.22 -17.67
C TYR A 41 -2.34 -5.04 -18.65
N TYR A 42 -3.54 -4.53 -18.94
CA TYR A 42 -3.75 -3.43 -19.91
C TYR A 42 -4.46 -2.21 -19.31
N LEU A 43 -4.73 -2.21 -18.00
CA LEU A 43 -4.94 -0.95 -17.29
C LEU A 43 -3.66 -0.11 -17.47
N PRO A 44 -3.78 1.17 -17.88
CA PRO A 44 -2.61 1.99 -18.18
C PRO A 44 -1.70 2.01 -16.96
N LYS A 45 -0.46 1.51 -17.13
CA LYS A 45 0.67 1.86 -16.27
C LYS A 45 0.55 3.36 -16.02
N GLY A 46 0.41 3.77 -14.75
CA GLY A 46 0.16 5.15 -14.40
C GLY A 46 1.14 6.09 -15.12
N ASP A 47 0.71 7.32 -15.37
CA ASP A 47 1.45 8.36 -16.13
C ASP A 47 2.77 8.84 -15.47
N TYR A 48 3.46 8.00 -14.69
CA TYR A 48 4.74 8.29 -14.06
C TYR A 48 5.90 8.41 -15.06
N GLU A 49 5.79 7.84 -16.26
CA GLU A 49 6.84 7.96 -17.29
C GLU A 49 6.87 9.35 -17.96
N GLN A 50 5.72 10.04 -18.10
CA GLN A 50 5.66 11.32 -18.80
C GLN A 50 5.99 12.55 -17.95
N ALA A 51 6.21 12.40 -16.64
CA ALA A 51 6.66 13.51 -15.78
C ALA A 51 8.16 13.85 -15.94
N ASN A 52 8.92 13.12 -16.78
CA ASN A 52 10.39 13.07 -16.71
C ASN A 52 11.16 13.69 -17.90
N ALA A 53 10.55 14.51 -18.76
CA ALA A 53 11.19 14.93 -20.01
C ALA A 53 11.66 16.40 -20.09
N THR A 54 11.82 17.13 -18.98
CA THR A 54 12.47 18.45 -19.02
C THR A 54 13.49 18.63 -17.90
N ALA A 55 14.77 18.66 -18.31
CA ALA A 55 15.97 19.05 -17.57
C ALA A 55 16.17 18.37 -16.22
N ASN A 56 17.08 17.38 -16.12
CA ASN A 56 17.59 16.88 -14.84
C ASN A 56 18.16 18.07 -14.05
N PRO A 57 17.45 18.61 -13.04
CA PRO A 57 18.06 19.56 -12.14
C PRO A 57 19.14 18.79 -11.38
N PRO A 58 20.19 19.45 -10.86
CA PRO A 58 21.03 18.82 -9.84
C PRO A 58 20.09 18.23 -8.78
N LEU A 59 20.26 16.95 -8.45
CA LEU A 59 19.38 16.23 -7.52
C LEU A 59 19.18 17.10 -6.29
N LYS A 60 18.00 17.70 -6.19
CA LYS A 60 17.62 18.49 -5.03
C LYS A 60 17.85 17.59 -3.83
N GLN A 61 18.64 18.05 -2.86
CA GLN A 61 18.87 17.29 -1.64
C GLN A 61 17.50 17.02 -1.00
N LEU A 62 17.07 15.76 -1.03
CA LEU A 62 15.77 15.36 -0.51
C LEU A 62 15.84 15.31 1.02
N ARG A 63 14.74 15.72 1.68
CA ARG A 63 14.49 15.42 3.09
C ARG A 63 13.86 14.04 3.18
N ILE A 64 14.64 13.06 3.57
CA ILE A 64 14.21 11.67 3.64
C ILE A 64 14.10 11.28 5.11
N ILE A 65 13.02 10.62 5.46
CA ILE A 65 12.85 10.00 6.77
C ILE A 65 12.81 8.50 6.56
N TYR A 66 13.73 7.79 7.20
CA TYR A 66 13.74 6.34 7.28
C TYR A 66 13.30 5.93 8.68
N PHE A 67 12.09 5.38 8.77
CA PHE A 67 11.47 4.92 10.01
C PHE A 67 11.40 3.39 9.98
N ASP A 68 12.13 2.70 10.85
CA ASP A 68 12.23 1.24 10.86
C ASP A 68 11.98 0.70 12.28
N SER A 69 10.71 0.53 12.61
CA SER A 69 10.27 -0.14 13.83
C SER A 69 10.46 -1.66 13.76
N LEU A 70 10.45 -2.23 12.55
CA LEU A 70 10.62 -3.66 12.34
C LEU A 70 12.04 -4.15 12.71
N TYR A 71 13.01 -3.24 12.80
CA TYR A 71 14.39 -3.55 13.18
C TYR A 71 14.53 -4.27 14.54
N VAL A 72 13.61 -4.04 15.48
CA VAL A 72 13.62 -4.72 16.80
C VAL A 72 13.53 -6.24 16.61
N ASP A 73 12.64 -6.69 15.74
CA ASP A 73 12.37 -8.11 15.54
C ASP A 73 13.20 -8.68 14.38
N PHE A 74 13.49 -7.86 13.37
CA PHE A 74 14.20 -8.26 12.14
C PHE A 74 15.25 -7.22 11.73
N PRO A 75 16.41 -7.19 12.41
CA PRO A 75 17.46 -6.23 12.12
C PRO A 75 18.10 -6.52 10.75
N ASN A 76 18.29 -5.47 9.95
CA ASN A 76 18.96 -5.59 8.65
C ASN A 76 20.12 -4.58 8.53
N ARG A 77 21.34 -5.08 8.71
CA ARG A 77 22.57 -4.26 8.64
C ARG A 77 22.86 -3.75 7.22
N GLU A 78 22.45 -4.48 6.21
CA GLU A 78 22.66 -4.08 4.81
C GLU A 78 21.83 -2.83 4.49
N LEU A 79 20.55 -2.83 4.84
CA LEU A 79 19.68 -1.65 4.69
C LEU A 79 20.23 -0.47 5.50
N LEU A 80 20.64 -0.70 6.75
CA LEU A 80 21.21 0.35 7.58
C LEU A 80 22.47 0.98 6.96
N ASN A 81 23.32 0.18 6.31
CA ASN A 81 24.49 0.69 5.61
C ASN A 81 24.10 1.55 4.40
N LEU A 82 23.08 1.14 3.63
CA LEU A 82 22.56 1.95 2.52
C LEU A 82 21.97 3.28 3.02
N VAL A 83 21.21 3.27 4.11
CA VAL A 83 20.67 4.50 4.73
C VAL A 83 21.81 5.42 5.20
N LYS A 84 22.89 4.87 5.78
CA LYS A 84 24.07 5.66 6.14
C LYS A 84 24.76 6.30 4.94
N LEU A 85 24.88 5.57 3.83
CA LEU A 85 25.39 6.15 2.58
C LEU A 85 24.46 7.24 2.06
N LEU A 86 23.15 7.06 2.19
CA LEU A 86 22.14 8.02 1.73
C LEU A 86 22.25 9.35 2.49
N LYS A 87 22.61 9.32 3.78
CA LYS A 87 22.89 10.52 4.61
C LYS A 87 24.03 11.39 4.07
N ILE A 88 24.93 10.84 3.25
CA ILE A 88 26.05 11.59 2.67
C ILE A 88 25.56 12.50 1.53
N VAL A 89 24.51 12.09 0.82
CA VAL A 89 24.01 12.77 -0.39
C VAL A 89 22.65 13.46 -0.20
N HIS A 90 21.91 13.09 0.85
CA HIS A 90 20.58 13.62 1.15
C HIS A 90 20.45 13.99 2.63
N ASN A 91 19.45 14.82 2.96
CA ASN A 91 19.12 15.13 4.34
C ASN A 91 18.26 13.98 4.89
N VAL A 92 18.91 12.98 5.50
CA VAL A 92 18.23 11.76 5.95
C VAL A 92 18.18 11.68 7.47
N SER A 93 16.95 11.67 8.02
CA SER A 93 16.68 11.36 9.43
C SER A 93 16.36 9.87 9.58
N VAL A 94 16.85 9.24 10.64
CA VAL A 94 16.74 7.79 10.85
C VAL A 94 16.16 7.51 12.23
N TYR A 95 15.05 6.80 12.25
CA TYR A 95 14.38 6.31 13.45
C TYR A 95 14.42 4.78 13.39
N LEU A 96 15.01 4.14 14.40
CA LEU A 96 15.36 2.71 14.32
C LEU A 96 15.04 2.00 15.63
N GLY A 97 14.37 0.85 15.52
CA GLY A 97 14.10 -0.03 16.64
C GLY A 97 13.25 0.65 17.72
N GLU A 98 13.76 0.67 18.96
CA GLU A 98 13.09 1.34 20.09
C GLU A 98 13.00 2.87 19.91
N ASN A 99 13.83 3.45 19.04
CA ASN A 99 13.76 4.86 18.67
C ASN A 99 12.88 5.09 17.43
N ALA A 100 11.98 4.18 17.10
CA ALA A 100 10.97 4.33 16.05
C ALA A 100 9.57 4.21 16.68
N THR A 101 9.21 5.25 17.44
CA THR A 101 8.02 5.26 18.29
C THR A 101 6.79 5.78 17.57
N VAL A 102 5.60 5.47 18.10
CA VAL A 102 4.35 6.03 17.55
C VAL A 102 4.33 7.56 17.70
N ALA A 103 4.83 8.09 18.82
CA ALA A 103 4.99 9.53 19.03
C ALA A 103 5.81 10.21 17.92
N GLN A 104 6.96 9.63 17.56
CA GLN A 104 7.80 10.18 16.50
C GLN A 104 7.10 10.10 15.15
N LEU A 105 6.43 8.98 14.85
CA LEU A 105 5.69 8.86 13.59
C LEU A 105 4.59 9.91 13.47
N MET A 106 3.84 10.17 14.56
CA MET A 106 2.85 11.26 14.61
C MET A 106 3.48 12.62 14.36
N GLU A 107 4.60 12.94 15.03
CA GLU A 107 5.31 14.20 14.83
C GLU A 107 5.80 14.38 13.38
N ILE A 108 6.36 13.32 12.81
CA ILE A 108 6.85 13.29 11.43
C ILE A 108 5.73 13.64 10.45
N ILE A 109 4.58 12.96 10.54
CA ILE A 109 3.49 13.19 9.59
C ILE A 109 2.78 14.54 9.82
N ARG A 110 2.56 14.94 11.08
CA ARG A 110 1.94 16.25 11.41
C ARG A 110 2.80 17.42 10.97
N SER A 111 4.12 17.33 11.10
CA SER A 111 5.03 18.42 10.69
C SER A 111 5.06 18.60 9.16
N GLY A 112 4.81 17.53 8.40
CA GLY A 112 4.96 17.53 6.94
C GLY A 112 6.36 17.88 6.45
N ASN A 113 7.38 17.85 7.32
CA ASN A 113 8.74 18.33 7.04
C ASN A 113 9.64 17.24 6.40
N PHE A 114 9.10 16.53 5.41
CA PHE A 114 9.82 15.53 4.62
C PHE A 114 9.45 15.66 3.14
N ASP A 115 10.27 15.11 2.26
CA ASP A 115 9.93 14.89 0.86
C ASP A 115 9.62 13.40 0.63
N VAL A 116 10.34 12.51 1.33
CA VAL A 116 10.16 11.06 1.28
C VAL A 116 10.10 10.50 2.71
N LEU A 117 9.07 9.71 3.00
CA LEU A 117 8.93 8.94 4.24
C LEU A 117 8.90 7.45 3.88
N ILE A 118 9.92 6.71 4.31
CA ILE A 118 10.05 5.26 4.14
C ILE A 118 9.79 4.62 5.50
N ILE A 119 8.74 3.83 5.62
CA ILE A 119 8.31 3.17 6.86
C ILE A 119 8.48 1.68 6.70
N ARG A 120 9.41 1.06 7.42
CA ARG A 120 9.57 -0.39 7.54
C ARG A 120 9.01 -0.85 8.88
N ALA A 121 7.82 -1.42 8.86
CA ALA A 121 7.05 -1.71 10.07
C ALA A 121 6.21 -2.97 9.93
N HIS A 122 5.78 -3.51 11.08
CA HIS A 122 4.58 -4.35 11.11
C HIS A 122 3.33 -3.50 10.86
N SER A 123 2.26 -4.15 10.41
CA SER A 123 0.96 -3.53 10.27
C SER A 123 -0.16 -4.52 10.52
N ALA A 124 -1.34 -4.00 10.85
CA ALA A 124 -2.54 -4.81 11.01
C ALA A 124 -3.75 -4.12 10.37
N PRO A 125 -4.64 -4.87 9.71
CA PRO A 125 -5.90 -4.31 9.25
C PRO A 125 -6.71 -3.86 10.46
N MET A 126 -7.38 -2.72 10.33
CA MET A 126 -8.36 -2.24 11.30
C MET A 126 -9.61 -1.74 10.59
N GLU A 127 -10.73 -1.86 11.29
CA GLU A 127 -11.93 -1.10 10.93
C GLU A 127 -11.67 0.35 11.34
N THR A 128 -11.74 1.28 10.37
CA THR A 128 -11.91 2.69 10.73
C THR A 128 -13.35 2.84 11.23
N GLY A 129 -13.69 3.85 12.04
CA GLY A 129 -15.02 3.96 12.65
C GLY A 129 -16.23 3.97 11.69
N SER A 130 -15.99 3.89 10.37
CA SER A 130 -16.97 3.61 9.32
C SER A 130 -16.96 2.12 8.96
N PRO A 131 -18.12 1.42 8.99
CA PRO A 131 -18.22 -0.02 8.68
C PRO A 131 -17.85 -0.39 7.23
N PHE A 132 -17.56 0.60 6.38
CA PHE A 132 -17.20 0.42 4.99
C PHE A 132 -15.73 0.76 4.69
N GLU A 133 -14.99 1.27 5.67
CA GLU A 133 -13.61 1.68 5.48
C GLU A 133 -12.69 0.80 6.34
N LYS A 134 -11.90 0.00 5.65
CA LYS A 134 -10.79 -0.74 6.25
C LYS A 134 -9.55 0.12 6.07
N GLY A 135 -8.81 0.31 7.15
CA GLY A 135 -7.51 0.96 7.09
C GLY A 135 -6.43 0.09 7.72
N ILE A 136 -5.21 0.58 7.72
CA ILE A 136 -4.05 -0.12 8.27
C ILE A 136 -3.48 0.59 9.49
N ALA A 137 -3.35 -0.12 10.61
CA ALA A 137 -2.61 0.36 11.76
C ALA A 137 -1.12 0.08 11.58
N ILE A 138 -0.27 1.10 11.73
CA ILE A 138 1.20 1.02 11.52
C ILE A 138 1.90 0.90 12.87
N PHE A 139 2.71 -0.13 13.06
CA PHE A 139 3.29 -0.44 14.37
C PHE A 139 4.54 0.43 14.60
N GLY A 140 4.61 1.05 15.78
CA GLY A 140 5.78 1.82 16.22
C GLY A 140 6.63 1.00 17.20
N GLU A 141 6.31 1.06 18.47
CA GLU A 141 7.10 0.42 19.53
C GLU A 141 6.33 -0.69 20.26
N ARG A 142 7.06 -1.53 21.01
CA ARG A 142 6.44 -2.49 21.92
C ARG A 142 5.64 -1.75 22.99
N ALA A 143 4.45 -2.25 23.27
CA ALA A 143 3.57 -1.69 24.29
C ALA A 143 4.04 -2.13 25.68
N ASP A 144 4.55 -1.17 26.44
CA ASP A 144 4.66 -1.21 27.89
C ASP A 144 3.48 -0.45 28.53
N GLU A 145 3.40 -0.45 29.86
CA GLU A 145 2.28 0.12 30.64
C GLU A 145 1.89 1.56 30.23
N GLU A 146 0.58 1.84 30.27
CA GLU A 146 -0.15 3.14 30.23
C GLU A 146 0.33 4.31 29.33
N LYS A 147 1.17 4.09 28.31
CA LYS A 147 1.47 5.12 27.31
C LYS A 147 0.26 5.43 26.42
N TYR A 148 0.26 6.65 25.87
CA TYR A 148 -0.73 7.09 24.88
C TYR A 148 -2.18 7.00 25.34
N PHE A 149 -2.47 7.16 26.64
CA PHE A 149 -3.83 7.00 27.16
C PHE A 149 -4.82 7.92 26.44
N ILE A 150 -4.46 9.19 26.24
CA ILE A 150 -5.31 10.18 25.57
C ILE A 150 -5.49 9.85 24.08
N GLU A 151 -4.42 9.48 23.39
CA GLU A 151 -4.46 9.12 21.97
C GLU A 151 -5.22 7.81 21.75
N GLN A 152 -5.17 6.89 22.71
CA GLN A 152 -5.97 5.66 22.70
C GLN A 152 -7.46 5.94 22.91
N LEU A 153 -7.81 6.86 23.82
CA LEU A 153 -9.20 7.32 23.97
C LEU A 153 -9.70 8.03 22.71
N ALA A 154 -8.85 8.81 22.04
CA ALA A 154 -9.15 9.48 20.78
C ALA A 154 -9.14 8.52 19.56
N GLY A 155 -8.72 7.26 19.74
CA GLY A 155 -8.63 6.28 18.66
C GLY A 155 -7.47 6.49 17.68
N LEU A 156 -6.56 7.42 17.96
CA LEU A 156 -5.37 7.72 17.15
C LEU A 156 -4.28 6.66 17.32
N VAL A 157 -4.21 6.06 18.51
CA VAL A 157 -3.28 4.97 18.82
C VAL A 157 -4.06 3.76 19.31
N ARG A 158 -3.63 2.56 18.94
CA ARG A 158 -4.20 1.29 19.41
C ARG A 158 -3.10 0.33 19.83
N ARG A 159 -3.46 -0.60 20.71
CA ARG A 159 -2.63 -1.78 20.97
C ARG A 159 -2.93 -2.83 19.91
N ALA A 160 -1.91 -3.30 19.22
CA ALA A 160 -2.01 -4.28 18.15
C ALA A 160 -1.03 -5.43 18.36
N ARG A 161 -1.27 -6.55 17.69
CA ARG A 161 -0.43 -7.75 17.77
C ARG A 161 -0.10 -8.19 16.34
N PRO A 162 1.17 -8.49 16.01
CA PRO A 162 1.51 -8.92 14.67
C PRO A 162 0.92 -10.31 14.42
N LEU A 163 0.63 -10.63 13.15
CA LEU A 163 0.14 -11.95 12.77
C LEU A 163 1.17 -13.05 13.12
N TRP A 164 2.45 -12.72 12.95
CA TRP A 164 3.58 -13.58 13.28
C TRP A 164 4.51 -12.85 14.26
N GLY A 165 4.73 -13.44 15.43
CA GLY A 165 5.61 -12.90 16.46
C GLY A 165 5.01 -12.91 17.85
N VAL A 166 5.78 -12.41 18.80
CA VAL A 166 5.37 -12.26 20.20
C VAL A 166 5.49 -10.80 20.62
N GLY A 167 4.49 -10.31 21.33
CA GLY A 167 4.47 -8.94 21.83
C GLY A 167 3.21 -8.18 21.41
N VAL A 168 2.84 -7.21 22.23
CA VAL A 168 1.82 -6.21 21.91
C VAL A 168 2.58 -4.93 21.57
N TYR A 169 2.11 -4.19 20.57
CA TYR A 169 2.74 -2.97 20.08
C TYR A 169 1.74 -1.83 20.15
N TYR A 170 2.24 -0.61 20.33
CA TYR A 170 1.47 0.57 19.98
C TYR A 170 1.49 0.74 18.47
N ALA A 171 0.32 0.95 17.89
CA ALA A 171 0.13 1.12 16.46
C ALA A 171 -0.63 2.42 16.21
N LEU A 172 -0.12 3.20 15.27
CA LEU A 172 -0.75 4.41 14.81
C LEU A 172 -1.90 4.07 13.87
N THR A 173 -3.07 4.66 14.09
CA THR A 173 -4.24 4.40 13.26
C THR A 173 -4.26 5.32 12.04
N PRO A 174 -4.99 4.93 10.97
CA PRO A 174 -5.19 5.77 9.80
C PRO A 174 -5.83 7.14 10.09
N LEU A 175 -6.60 7.25 11.19
CA LEU A 175 -7.23 8.52 11.61
C LEU A 175 -6.19 9.64 11.80
N GLU A 176 -4.96 9.30 12.19
CA GLU A 176 -3.90 10.28 12.36
C GLU A 176 -3.50 10.96 11.03
N PHE A 177 -3.77 10.32 9.90
CA PHE A 177 -3.41 10.86 8.59
C PHE A 177 -4.50 11.80 8.03
N GLU A 178 -5.72 11.79 8.61
CA GLU A 178 -6.83 12.59 8.12
C GLU A 178 -6.55 14.10 8.21
N GLY A 179 -6.91 14.84 7.16
CA GLY A 179 -6.75 16.29 7.11
C GLY A 179 -5.31 16.79 6.98
N LEU A 180 -4.31 15.90 6.96
CA LEU A 180 -2.92 16.27 6.73
C LEU A 180 -2.64 16.55 5.25
N ASN A 181 -1.69 17.45 5.00
CA ASN A 181 -1.29 17.83 3.66
C ASN A 181 -0.12 16.98 3.16
N PHE A 182 -0.41 16.10 2.20
CA PHE A 182 0.59 15.25 1.54
C PHE A 182 1.04 15.78 0.17
N SER A 183 0.73 17.04 -0.17
CA SER A 183 1.11 17.62 -1.45
C SER A 183 2.63 17.53 -1.69
N ASN A 184 3.00 16.92 -2.83
CA ASN A 184 4.39 16.67 -3.22
C ASN A 184 5.19 15.82 -2.21
N LYS A 185 4.51 15.01 -1.40
CA LYS A 185 5.12 14.05 -0.48
C LYS A 185 5.07 12.65 -1.05
N ILE A 186 6.04 11.83 -0.67
CA ILE A 186 6.02 10.40 -0.93
C ILE A 186 6.05 9.65 0.38
N VAL A 187 5.09 8.75 0.56
CA VAL A 187 5.01 7.82 1.68
C VAL A 187 5.11 6.40 1.13
N ILE A 188 6.11 5.66 1.60
CA ILE A 188 6.37 4.27 1.22
C ILE A 188 6.21 3.42 2.48
N LEU A 189 5.15 2.63 2.55
CA LEU A 189 4.91 1.71 3.64
C LEU A 189 5.36 0.29 3.24
N LEU A 190 6.43 -0.15 3.88
CA LEU A 190 7.05 -1.46 3.72
C LEU A 190 6.52 -2.37 4.83
N SER A 191 5.25 -2.75 4.72
CA SER A 191 4.54 -3.59 5.69
C SER A 191 3.53 -4.55 5.01
N CYS A 192 3.03 -5.54 5.74
CA CYS A 192 2.03 -6.48 5.22
C CYS A 192 0.67 -5.81 4.96
N GLY A 193 0.18 -5.88 3.73
CA GLY A 193 -1.17 -5.43 3.36
C GLY A 193 -1.40 -3.92 3.53
N GLY A 194 -0.34 -3.11 3.58
CA GLY A 194 -0.48 -1.67 3.81
C GLY A 194 -1.11 -0.91 2.63
N PHE A 195 -1.23 -1.50 1.44
CA PHE A 195 -1.89 -0.86 0.31
C PHE A 195 -3.41 -1.04 0.44
N ASP A 196 -4.03 -0.18 1.25
CA ASP A 196 -5.48 -0.10 1.46
C ASP A 196 -6.10 1.18 0.88
N ASP A 197 -7.38 1.11 0.53
CA ASP A 197 -8.13 2.19 -0.12
C ASP A 197 -8.17 3.47 0.73
N TYR A 198 -8.18 3.32 2.06
CA TYR A 198 -8.27 4.46 2.97
C TYR A 198 -6.95 5.24 2.98
N MET A 199 -5.80 4.58 3.22
CA MET A 199 -4.50 5.24 3.20
C MET A 199 -4.17 5.83 1.82
N GLN A 200 -4.54 5.11 0.75
CA GLN A 200 -4.49 5.63 -0.60
C GLN A 200 -5.33 6.91 -0.74
N GLY A 201 -6.58 6.88 -0.29
CA GLY A 201 -7.48 8.03 -0.36
C GLY A 201 -6.95 9.25 0.39
N VAL A 202 -6.42 9.05 1.59
CA VAL A 202 -5.88 10.13 2.43
C VAL A 202 -4.60 10.71 1.83
N ILE A 203 -3.61 9.87 1.50
CA ILE A 203 -2.30 10.36 1.06
C ILE A 203 -2.34 10.81 -0.40
N ALA A 204 -2.87 9.98 -1.30
CA ALA A 204 -2.91 10.32 -2.72
C ALA A 204 -3.98 11.37 -3.02
N GLY A 205 -5.13 11.33 -2.33
CA GLY A 205 -6.13 12.39 -2.40
C GLY A 205 -5.63 13.73 -1.83
N GLY A 206 -4.73 13.68 -0.84
CA GLY A 206 -4.01 14.85 -0.31
C GLY A 206 -2.90 15.40 -1.22
N GLY A 207 -2.74 14.89 -2.44
CA GLY A 207 -1.75 15.37 -3.40
C GLY A 207 -0.36 14.71 -3.29
N GLY A 208 -0.25 13.63 -2.52
CA GLY A 208 0.99 12.86 -2.36
C GLY A 208 1.03 11.58 -3.19
N ILE A 209 2.11 10.81 -3.01
CA ILE A 209 2.20 9.43 -3.48
C ILE A 209 2.23 8.49 -2.30
N TYR A 210 1.46 7.41 -2.41
CA TYR A 210 1.47 6.31 -1.47
C TYR A 210 1.91 5.03 -2.17
N ALA A 211 2.87 4.31 -1.63
CA ALA A 211 3.29 3.02 -2.17
C ALA A 211 3.41 1.98 -1.05
N SER A 212 2.88 0.78 -1.28
CA SER A 212 2.84 -0.28 -0.27
C SER A 212 2.52 -1.65 -0.87
N TRP A 213 2.59 -2.70 -0.05
CA TRP A 213 2.17 -4.06 -0.40
C TRP A 213 0.66 -4.25 -0.33
N THR A 214 0.06 -4.92 -1.33
CA THR A 214 -1.38 -5.27 -1.38
C THR A 214 -1.75 -6.49 -0.53
N GLY A 215 -0.78 -7.22 -0.01
CA GLY A 215 -1.03 -8.44 0.74
C GLY A 215 0.13 -8.83 1.65
N PHE A 216 0.13 -10.09 2.06
CA PHE A 216 1.21 -10.65 2.88
C PHE A 216 2.52 -10.68 2.10
N VAL A 217 3.58 -10.29 2.79
CA VAL A 217 4.93 -10.22 2.25
C VAL A 217 5.91 -10.80 3.28
N SER A 218 6.91 -11.53 2.82
CA SER A 218 7.98 -11.99 3.72
C SER A 218 8.90 -10.83 4.10
N VAL A 219 9.61 -10.94 5.23
CA VAL A 219 10.58 -9.92 5.64
C VAL A 219 11.67 -9.76 4.58
N GLU A 220 12.11 -10.85 3.95
CA GLU A 220 13.13 -10.86 2.91
C GLU A 220 12.64 -10.18 1.62
N GLU A 221 11.38 -10.37 1.24
CA GLU A 221 10.76 -9.66 0.11
C GLU A 221 10.67 -8.16 0.40
N ASN A 222 10.24 -7.80 1.61
CA ASN A 222 10.17 -6.41 2.06
C ASN A 222 11.55 -5.74 2.03
N ASP A 223 12.58 -6.42 2.51
CA ASP A 223 13.96 -5.94 2.54
C ASP A 223 14.57 -5.80 1.13
N LYS A 224 14.21 -6.68 0.19
CA LYS A 224 14.62 -6.55 -1.22
C LYS A 224 14.06 -5.28 -1.85
N VAL A 225 12.79 -4.97 -1.60
CA VAL A 225 12.16 -3.72 -2.09
C VAL A 225 12.80 -2.51 -1.43
N ALA A 226 12.99 -2.54 -0.11
CA ALA A 226 13.69 -1.47 0.63
C ALA A 226 15.08 -1.20 0.03
N LYS A 227 15.85 -2.26 -0.23
CA LYS A 227 17.18 -2.17 -0.86
C LYS A 227 17.11 -1.57 -2.26
N SER A 228 16.14 -1.97 -3.08
CA SER A 228 15.94 -1.42 -4.42
C SER A 228 15.65 0.08 -4.36
N ILE A 229 14.74 0.51 -3.48
CA ILE A 229 14.41 1.92 -3.27
C ILE A 229 15.65 2.72 -2.86
N LEU A 230 16.35 2.29 -1.80
CA LEU A 230 17.52 2.99 -1.27
C LEU A 230 18.66 3.07 -2.30
N THR A 231 18.88 2.00 -3.06
CA THR A 231 19.91 1.95 -4.12
C THR A 231 19.60 2.92 -5.25
N ASN A 232 18.32 3.00 -5.65
CA ASN A 232 17.89 3.94 -6.70
C ASN A 232 18.01 5.40 -6.24
N LEU A 233 17.66 5.70 -4.99
CA LEU A 233 17.86 7.02 -4.39
C LEU A 233 19.36 7.39 -4.35
N LEU A 234 20.24 6.48 -3.92
CA LEU A 234 21.69 6.69 -3.91
C LEU A 234 22.27 6.99 -5.29
N ASN A 235 21.83 6.23 -6.29
CA ASN A 235 22.40 6.34 -7.63
C ASN A 235 21.90 7.55 -8.41
N GLY A 236 20.84 8.24 -7.94
CA GLY A 236 20.31 9.41 -8.60
C GLY A 236 19.78 9.16 -10.02
N ARG A 237 19.62 7.89 -10.41
CA ARG A 237 19.33 7.46 -11.79
C ARG A 237 17.91 7.80 -12.22
N HIS A 238 17.03 8.01 -11.27
CA HIS A 238 15.63 8.30 -11.53
C HIS A 238 15.19 9.50 -10.70
N PRO A 239 14.39 10.42 -11.28
CA PRO A 239 13.59 11.32 -10.47
C PRO A 239 12.76 10.49 -9.49
N LEU A 240 12.42 11.07 -8.35
CA LEU A 240 11.82 10.36 -7.23
C LEU A 240 10.58 9.52 -7.62
N TYR A 241 9.78 10.00 -8.57
CA TYR A 241 8.66 9.28 -9.19
C TYR A 241 9.09 8.03 -9.98
N GLY A 242 10.21 8.12 -10.69
CA GLY A 242 10.80 6.99 -11.42
C GLY A 242 11.36 5.91 -10.49
N VAL A 243 11.78 6.24 -9.26
CA VAL A 243 12.19 5.22 -8.26
C VAL A 243 11.01 4.30 -7.94
N ILE A 244 9.81 4.87 -7.77
CA ILE A 244 8.60 4.11 -7.47
C ILE A 244 8.15 3.32 -8.71
N GLY A 245 8.21 3.92 -9.90
CA GLY A 245 7.88 3.22 -11.15
C GLY A 245 8.81 2.03 -11.44
N VAL A 246 10.10 2.12 -11.10
CA VAL A 246 11.04 0.99 -11.20
C VAL A 246 10.66 -0.13 -10.25
N VAL A 247 10.34 0.20 -8.99
CA VAL A 247 9.93 -0.80 -8.00
C VAL A 247 8.61 -1.44 -8.38
N ASP A 248 7.62 -0.65 -8.77
CA ASP A 248 6.34 -1.15 -9.29
C ASP A 248 6.58 -2.08 -10.50
N SER A 249 7.42 -1.71 -11.47
CA SER A 249 7.72 -2.59 -12.61
C SER A 249 8.40 -3.92 -12.22
N GLN A 250 9.16 -3.93 -11.13
CA GLN A 250 9.91 -5.09 -10.66
C GLN A 250 9.05 -6.03 -9.77
N TYR A 251 8.04 -5.48 -9.08
CA TYR A 251 7.25 -6.20 -8.07
C TYR A 251 5.72 -6.12 -8.28
N GLY A 252 5.28 -5.55 -9.41
CA GLY A 252 3.96 -4.92 -9.67
C GLY A 252 2.70 -5.78 -9.69
N SER A 253 2.75 -7.00 -9.17
CA SER A 253 1.51 -7.70 -8.77
C SER A 253 1.21 -7.54 -7.28
N LYS A 254 2.19 -7.11 -6.48
CA LYS A 254 2.09 -7.09 -5.01
C LYS A 254 2.52 -5.78 -4.37
N PHE A 255 3.38 -4.99 -5.01
CA PHE A 255 3.78 -3.67 -4.51
C PHE A 255 3.25 -2.62 -5.46
N LEU A 256 2.31 -1.80 -5.01
CA LEU A 256 1.62 -0.82 -5.84
C LEU A 256 1.90 0.60 -5.37
N ALA A 257 1.69 1.55 -6.28
CA ALA A 257 1.74 2.97 -5.98
C ALA A 257 0.47 3.68 -6.46
N ALA A 258 -0.02 4.59 -5.62
CA ALA A 258 -1.10 5.51 -5.92
C ALA A 258 -0.56 6.93 -5.97
N ALA A 259 -0.96 7.68 -7.00
CA ALA A 259 -0.63 9.08 -7.18
C ALA A 259 -1.91 9.92 -7.26
N PRO A 260 -1.84 11.25 -7.09
CA PRO A 260 -3.01 12.11 -7.19
C PRO A 260 -3.60 11.96 -8.59
N ARG A 261 -4.92 11.81 -8.68
CA ARG A 261 -5.58 11.88 -9.98
C ARG A 261 -5.35 13.29 -10.53
N ARG A 262 -4.70 13.43 -11.69
CA ARG A 262 -4.70 14.70 -12.40
C ARG A 262 -6.16 15.02 -12.70
N ASN A 263 -6.69 16.07 -12.07
CA ASN A 263 -7.94 16.65 -12.55
C ASN A 263 -7.64 17.12 -13.96
N THR A 264 -8.12 16.38 -14.96
CA THR A 264 -8.22 16.85 -16.34
C THR A 264 -9.35 17.87 -16.39
N ALA A 265 -9.19 18.98 -15.69
CA ALA A 265 -9.98 20.17 -15.88
C ALA A 265 -9.15 21.08 -16.80
N GLN A 266 -9.41 20.93 -18.10
CA GLN A 266 -9.16 21.98 -19.09
C GLN A 266 -10.26 23.03 -18.97
#